data_AF-A0A372F6J5-F1
#
_entry.id   AF-A0A372F6J5-F1
#
_cell.length_a   1.000
_cell.length_b   1.000
_cell.length_c   1.000
_cell.angle_alpha   90.00
_cell.angle_beta   90.00
_cell.angle_gamma   90.00
#
_symmetry.space_group_name_H-M   'P 1'
#
loop_
_entity.id
_entity.type
_entity.pdbx_description
1 polymer ?
#
loop_
_entity_poly.entity_id
_entity_poly.type
_entity_poly.pdbx_seq_one_letter_code
_entity_poly.pdbx_strand_id
1 'polypeptide(L)' 'MPEQIPPYSAQACPRCHQSFACKATHIGTCQCMAISLSKEQSAFINQQYATCLCISCLHDLRQEYVQQELISIK' A
#
# COMPACT_ATOMS: atom_id res chain seq x y z
N MET A 1 4.60 15.29 -34.70
CA MET A 1 5.53 15.22 -33.56
C MET A 1 4.73 14.79 -32.34
N PRO A 2 4.85 13.56 -31.82
CA PRO A 2 4.12 13.16 -30.63
C PRO A 2 4.92 13.57 -29.41
N GLU A 3 4.62 14.75 -28.88
CA GLU A 3 5.21 15.26 -27.66
C GLU A 3 4.60 14.54 -26.44
N GLN A 4 5.42 13.64 -25.89
CA GLN A 4 5.69 13.50 -24.47
C GLN A 4 4.46 13.32 -23.57
N ILE A 5 4.13 12.04 -23.30
CA ILE A 5 3.24 11.62 -22.21
C ILE A 5 3.81 12.18 -20.89
N PRO A 6 3.11 13.06 -20.14
CA PRO A 6 3.62 13.54 -18.87
C PRO A 6 3.58 12.39 -17.84
N PRO A 7 4.73 11.91 -17.33
CA PRO A 7 4.75 10.89 -16.30
C PRO A 7 4.43 11.58 -14.98
N TYR A 8 3.14 11.64 -14.63
CA TYR A 8 2.76 11.59 -13.24
C TYR A 8 3.43 10.34 -12.67
N SER A 9 4.60 10.53 -12.06
CA SER A 9 5.59 9.52 -11.70
C SER A 9 4.93 8.36 -10.96
N ALA A 10 4.61 7.29 -11.68
CA ALA A 10 4.14 6.05 -11.06
C ALA A 10 5.32 5.51 -10.26
N GLN A 11 5.34 5.78 -8.95
CA GLN A 11 6.28 5.13 -8.06
C GLN A 11 5.93 3.65 -8.08
N ALA A 12 6.76 2.85 -8.75
CA ALA A 12 6.63 1.40 -8.72
C ALA A 12 6.74 0.96 -7.25
N CYS A 13 5.75 0.20 -6.80
CA CYS A 13 5.79 -0.31 -5.44
C CYS A 13 6.97 -1.29 -5.29
N PRO A 14 7.82 -1.17 -4.25
CA PRO A 14 9.01 -2.01 -4.11
C PRO A 14 8.69 -3.50 -3.87
N ARG A 15 7.44 -3.82 -3.54
CA ARG A 15 6.97 -5.20 -3.29
C ARG A 15 6.33 -5.84 -4.51
N CYS A 16 5.35 -5.16 -5.10
CA CYS A 16 4.57 -5.69 -6.23
C CYS A 16 5.14 -5.27 -7.60
N HIS A 17 6.07 -4.30 -7.65
CA HIS A 17 6.48 -3.53 -8.84
C HIS A 17 5.33 -2.94 -9.68
N GLN A 18 4.11 -2.96 -9.13
CA GLN A 18 2.94 -2.41 -9.80
C GLN A 18 3.11 -0.89 -9.91
N SER A 19 2.83 -0.38 -11.10
CA SER A 19 2.72 1.05 -11.36
C SER A 19 1.52 1.57 -10.58
N PHE A 20 1.75 2.29 -9.49
CA PHE A 20 0.68 2.96 -8.76
C PHE A 20 1.02 4.42 -8.55
N ALA A 21 -0.02 5.25 -8.51
CA ALA A 21 0.12 6.63 -8.09
C ALA A 21 0.19 6.65 -6.56
N CYS A 22 1.39 6.52 -5.95
CA CYS A 22 1.54 7.01 -4.58
C CYS A 22 1.48 8.52 -4.62
N LYS A 23 0.31 9.08 -4.36
CA LYS A 23 0.23 10.49 -3.97
C LYS A 23 0.63 10.59 -2.49
N ALA A 24 1.86 10.22 -2.14
CA ALA A 24 2.39 10.38 -0.78
C ALA A 24 2.24 11.84 -0.31
N THR A 25 2.42 12.76 -1.26
CA THR A 25 2.21 14.21 -1.13
C THR A 25 0.76 14.58 -0.80
N HIS A 26 -0.22 13.72 -1.12
CA HIS A 26 -1.63 13.85 -0.76
C HIS A 26 -2.15 12.56 -0.14
N ILE A 27 -1.67 12.24 1.08
CA ILE A 27 -2.12 11.06 1.84
C ILE A 27 -3.64 10.97 1.93
N GLY A 28 -4.35 12.09 2.05
CA GLY A 28 -5.83 12.14 2.08
C GLY A 28 -6.54 11.70 0.79
N THR A 29 -5.81 11.59 -0.33
CA THR A 29 -6.33 11.04 -1.60
C THR A 29 -5.67 9.71 -1.98
N CYS A 30 -4.80 9.19 -1.12
CA CYS A 30 -4.17 7.91 -1.34
C CYS A 30 -5.21 6.80 -1.23
N GLN A 31 -5.23 5.89 -2.20
CA GLN A 31 -6.05 4.67 -2.12
C GLN A 31 -5.73 3.87 -0.84
N CYS A 32 -4.52 4.00 -0.30
CA CYS A 32 -4.14 3.44 0.99
C CYS A 32 -5.00 3.93 2.18
N MET A 33 -5.67 5.08 2.09
CA MET A 33 -6.65 5.52 3.09
C MET A 33 -8.07 4.99 2.83
N ALA A 34 -8.37 4.56 1.61
CA ALA A 34 -9.66 3.94 1.28
C ALA A 34 -9.79 2.53 1.87
N ILE A 35 -8.67 1.88 2.20
CA ILE A 35 -8.64 0.61 2.94
C ILE A 35 -8.64 0.88 4.44
N SER A 36 -9.59 0.27 5.15
CA SER A 36 -9.65 0.29 6.60
C SER A 36 -8.61 -0.68 7.17
N LEU A 37 -7.44 -0.16 7.54
CA LEU A 37 -6.43 -0.90 8.29
C LEU A 37 -6.59 -0.59 9.78
N SER A 38 -6.58 -1.63 10.61
CA SER A 38 -6.52 -1.45 12.07
C SER A 38 -5.20 -0.81 12.48
N LYS A 39 -5.17 -0.22 13.69
CA LYS A 39 -3.96 0.42 14.23
C LYS A 39 -2.77 -0.54 14.26
N GLU A 40 -3.02 -1.78 14.66
CA GLU A 40 -2.01 -2.85 14.71
C GLU A 40 -1.50 -3.24 13.31
N GLN A 41 -2.41 -3.41 12.35
CA GLN A 41 -2.05 -3.69 10.96
C GLN A 41 -1.20 -2.57 10.35
N SER A 42 -1.61 -1.31 10.53
CA SER A 42 -0.84 -0.16 10.04
C SER A 42 0.52 -0.04 10.71
N ALA A 43 0.62 -0.35 12.01
CA ALA A 43 1.87 -0.35 12.73
C ALA A 43 2.80 -1.47 12.24
N PHE A 44 2.27 -2.68 12.03
CA PHE A 44 3.01 -3.81 11.46
C PHE A 44 3.56 -3.50 10.07
N ILE A 45 2.72 -2.89 9.22
CA ILE A 45 3.13 -2.47 7.87
C ILE A 45 4.20 -1.38 7.95
N ASN A 46 4.06 -0.37 8.82
CA ASN A 46 5.08 0.67 8.99
C ASN A 46 6.42 0.13 9.53
N GLN A 47 6.39 -0.90 10.39
CA GLN A 47 7.60 -1.53 10.90
C GLN A 47 8.36 -2.29 9.81
N GLN A 48 7.66 -2.97 8.91
CA GLN A 48 8.26 -3.72 7.80
C GLN A 48 8.58 -2.84 6.58
N TYR A 49 7.75 -1.83 6.32
CA TYR A 49 7.81 -1.01 5.13
C TYR A 49 7.69 0.48 5.50
N ALA A 50 8.82 1.18 5.49
CA ALA A 50 8.88 2.63 5.68
C ALA A 50 8.47 3.45 4.43
N THR A 51 8.18 2.77 3.32
CA THR A 51 7.85 3.39 2.01
C THR A 51 6.41 3.12 1.62
N CYS A 52 5.82 3.95 0.75
CA CYS A 52 4.48 3.69 0.23
C CYS A 52 4.37 2.32 -0.44
N LEU A 53 3.29 1.59 -0.14
CA LEU A 53 2.91 0.35 -0.83
C LEU A 53 1.66 0.56 -1.70
N CYS A 54 1.53 -0.28 -2.73
CA CYS A 54 0.33 -0.36 -3.56
C CYS A 54 -0.88 -0.84 -2.71
N ILE A 55 -2.10 -0.39 -3.03
CA ILE A 55 -3.34 -0.84 -2.36
C ILE A 55 -3.43 -2.37 -2.32
N SER A 56 -3.00 -3.05 -3.39
CA SER A 56 -2.98 -4.51 -3.46
C SER A 56 -2.06 -5.12 -2.40
N CYS A 57 -0.85 -4.58 -2.19
CA CYS A 57 0.05 -5.06 -1.13
C CYS A 57 -0.48 -4.79 0.26
N LEU A 58 -1.12 -3.62 0.48
CA LEU A 58 -1.78 -3.32 1.75
C LEU A 58 -2.94 -4.28 2.02
N HIS A 59 -3.72 -4.61 0.99
CA HIS A 59 -4.81 -5.57 1.09
C HIS A 59 -4.31 -6.99 1.38
N ASP A 60 -3.23 -7.41 0.72
CA ASP A 60 -2.58 -8.70 0.94
C ASP A 60 -2.04 -8.79 2.37
N LEU A 61 -1.27 -7.79 2.82
CA LEU A 61 -0.79 -7.69 4.20
C LEU A 61 -1.90 -7.72 5.24
N ARG A 62 -3.00 -7.02 4.96
CA ARG A 62 -4.18 -7.03 5.83
C ARG A 62 -4.77 -8.43 5.92
N GLN A 63 -4.91 -9.13 4.79
CA GLN A 63 -5.40 -10.50 4.77
C GLN A 63 -4.44 -11.44 5.51
N GLU A 64 -3.14 -11.36 5.25
CA GLU A 64 -2.10 -12.11 5.96
C GLU A 64 -2.20 -11.91 7.47
N TYR A 65 -2.30 -10.66 7.94
CA TYR A 65 -2.42 -10.34 9.36
C TYR A 65 -3.70 -10.91 9.99
N VAL A 66 -4.85 -10.71 9.34
CA VAL A 66 -6.14 -11.26 9.82
C VAL A 66 -6.11 -12.79 9.85
N GLN A 67 -5.49 -13.43 8.86
CA GLN A 67 -5.30 -14.88 8.86
C GLN A 67 -4.38 -15.34 9.99
N GLN A 68 -3.25 -14.67 10.22
CA GLN A 68 -2.34 -14.98 11.32
C GLN A 68 -3.01 -14.85 12.70
N GLU A 69 -3.80 -13.80 12.91
CA GLU A 69 -4.55 -13.59 14.14
C GLU A 69 -5.58 -14.71 14.36
N LEU A 70 -6.33 -15.10 13.32
CA LEU A 70 -7.29 -16.20 13.38
C LEU A 70 -6.64 -17.56 13.71
N ILE A 71 -5.42 -17.80 13.24
CA ILE A 71 -4.69 -19.06 13.50
C ILE A 71 -4.18 -19.09 14.95
N SER A 72 -3.82 -17.94 15.53
CA SER A 72 -3.26 -17.88 16.89
C SER A 72 -4.29 -18.10 18.01
N ILE A 73 -5.59 -18.08 17.70
CA ILE A 73 -6.69 -18.26 18.66
C ILE A 73 -7.19 -19.72 18.68
N LYS A 74 -6.69 -20.58 17.77
CA LYS A 74 -7.15 -21.96 17.60
C LYS A 74 -6.12 -22.97 18.08
#